data_AF-A0A6C0CIQ0-F1
#
_entry.id   AF-A0A6C0CIQ0-F1
#
_cell.length_a   1.000
_cell.length_b   1.000
_cell.length_c   1.000
_cell.angle_alpha   90.00
_cell.angle_beta   90.00
_cell.angle_gamma   90.00
#
_symmetry.space_group_name_H-M   'P 1'
#
loop_
_entity.id
_entity.type
_entity.pdbx_description
1 polymer ?
#
loop_
_entity_poly.entity_id
_entity_poly.type
_entity_poly.pdbx_seq_one_letter_code
_entity_poly.pdbx_strand_id
1 'polypeptide(L)'
;MNDTNARILKLLILIILLITLGILFKLDLNTEFFKKMGPPALSIAIIIIAIMVFFSIIGFDLTPIQDKQLEKVVDIEAFDNIASTGFCKNHEGDRKTLQESCSKLTKDNCVSTSCCVYAKMQGKEQCHSGDQHGPTFRRNENGKTHDIDYYYFRHKCYGDGCSK
;
A
#
# COMPACT_ATOMS: atom_id res chain seq x y z
N MET A 1 30.96 30.49 -13.57
CA MET A 1 30.79 29.54 -14.68
C MET A 1 29.30 29.45 -14.96
N ASN A 2 28.85 29.91 -16.12
CA ASN A 2 27.46 30.33 -16.39
C ASN A 2 26.51 29.12 -16.51
N ASP A 3 25.28 29.22 -15.95
CA ASP A 3 24.27 28.13 -15.93
C ASP A 3 24.00 27.56 -17.33
N THR A 4 24.06 28.42 -18.36
CA THR A 4 23.96 28.05 -19.77
C THR A 4 25.02 27.04 -20.21
N ASN A 5 26.27 27.15 -19.72
CA ASN A 5 27.35 26.25 -20.09
C ASN A 5 27.15 24.86 -19.46
N ALA A 6 26.55 24.79 -18.26
CA ALA A 6 26.22 23.52 -17.62
C ALA A 6 25.09 22.79 -18.35
N ARG A 7 24.08 23.52 -18.86
CA ARG A 7 23.00 22.95 -19.68
C ARG A 7 23.51 22.48 -21.04
N ILE A 8 24.35 23.26 -21.70
CA ILE A 8 24.97 22.89 -22.99
C ILE A 8 25.87 21.66 -22.82
N LEU A 9 26.64 21.58 -21.74
CA LEU A 9 27.50 20.42 -21.46
C LEU A 9 26.68 19.13 -21.26
N LYS A 10 25.55 19.21 -20.54
CA LYS A 10 24.63 18.07 -20.39
C LYS A 10 24.01 17.64 -21.72
N LEU A 11 23.64 18.60 -22.58
CA LEU A 11 23.10 18.32 -23.91
C LEU A 11 24.13 17.60 -24.81
N LEU A 12 25.39 18.05 -24.78
CA LEU A 12 26.47 17.42 -25.53
C LEU A 12 26.75 15.99 -25.07
N ILE A 13 26.75 15.75 -23.76
CA ILE A 13 26.93 14.39 -23.20
C ILE A 13 25.79 13.47 -23.64
N LEU A 14 24.54 13.96 -23.63
CA LEU A 14 23.39 13.20 -24.11
C LEU A 14 23.54 12.81 -25.59
N ILE A 15 23.95 13.76 -26.44
CA ILE A 15 24.14 13.54 -27.88
C ILE A 15 25.24 12.51 -28.14
N ILE A 16 26.38 12.62 -27.44
CA ILE A 16 27.48 11.65 -27.56
C ILE A 16 27.01 10.26 -27.14
N LEU A 17 26.25 10.15 -26.06
CA LEU A 17 25.73 8.88 -25.56
C LEU A 17 24.78 8.24 -26.59
N LEU A 18 23.87 9.01 -27.18
CA LEU A 18 22.97 8.55 -28.24
C LEU A 18 23.73 8.10 -29.50
N ILE A 19 24.77 8.83 -29.90
CA ILE A 19 25.62 8.47 -31.05
C ILE A 19 26.37 7.17 -30.74
N THR A 20 26.98 7.03 -29.56
CA THR A 20 27.68 5.80 -29.17
C THR A 20 26.74 4.61 -29.09
N LEU A 21 25.53 4.78 -28.58
CA LEU A 21 24.50 3.73 -28.50
C LEU A 21 24.02 3.35 -29.91
N GLY A 22 23.84 4.31 -30.81
CA GLY A 22 23.48 4.07 -32.21
C GLY A 22 24.58 3.36 -32.99
N ILE A 23 25.85 3.65 -32.73
CA ILE A 23 27.00 2.96 -33.31
C ILE A 23 27.11 1.52 -32.74
N LEU A 24 26.92 1.35 -31.42
CA LEU A 24 26.86 0.01 -30.80
C LEU A 24 25.73 -0.83 -31.41
N PHE A 25 24.55 -0.22 -31.57
CA PHE A 25 23.39 -0.85 -32.19
C PHE A 25 23.63 -1.17 -33.67
N LYS A 26 24.41 -0.36 -34.40
CA LYS A 26 24.80 -0.67 -35.79
C LYS A 26 25.81 -1.83 -35.88
N LEU A 27 26.65 -2.03 -34.86
CA LEU A 27 27.70 -3.05 -34.84
C LEU A 27 27.16 -4.45 -34.50
N ASP A 28 26.02 -4.55 -33.80
CA ASP A 28 25.49 -5.83 -33.29
C ASP A 28 24.12 -6.22 -33.90
N LEU A 29 23.91 -5.88 -35.18
CA LEU A 29 22.78 -6.40 -35.97
C LEU A 29 23.31 -7.33 -37.04
N ASN A 30 23.74 -8.51 -36.60
CA ASN A 30 24.00 -9.60 -37.51
C ASN A 30 22.68 -9.97 -38.20
N THR A 31 22.68 -9.94 -39.54
CA THR A 31 21.50 -10.22 -40.37
C THR A 31 20.92 -11.63 -40.15
N GLU A 32 21.70 -12.54 -39.54
CA GLU A 32 21.24 -13.86 -39.09
C GLU A 32 20.28 -13.81 -37.88
N PHE A 33 20.44 -12.85 -36.96
CA PHE A 33 19.53 -12.71 -35.81
C PHE A 33 18.12 -12.30 -36.24
N PHE A 34 18.03 -11.40 -37.23
CA PHE A 34 16.76 -10.97 -37.85
C PHE A 34 16.09 -12.09 -38.67
N LYS A 35 16.87 -13.04 -39.21
CA LYS A 35 16.31 -14.18 -39.93
C LYS A 35 15.80 -15.27 -38.98
N LYS A 36 16.40 -15.42 -37.79
CA LYS A 36 15.98 -16.40 -36.77
C LYS A 36 14.75 -15.95 -35.96
N MET A 37 14.62 -14.66 -35.66
CA MET A 37 13.39 -14.10 -35.11
C MET A 37 12.41 -13.83 -36.25
N GLY A 38 11.34 -14.63 -36.35
CA GLY A 38 10.34 -14.44 -37.40
C GLY A 38 9.75 -13.02 -37.41
N PRO A 39 9.17 -12.57 -38.55
CA PRO A 39 8.59 -11.24 -38.72
C PRO A 39 7.70 -10.72 -37.57
N PRO A 40 6.87 -11.53 -36.89
CA PRO A 40 6.02 -11.02 -35.81
C PRO A 40 6.77 -10.65 -34.53
N ALA A 41 7.85 -11.37 -34.19
CA ALA A 41 8.61 -11.08 -32.95
C ALA A 41 9.34 -9.73 -33.06
N LEU A 42 9.81 -9.40 -34.26
CA LEU A 42 10.48 -8.14 -34.55
C LEU A 42 9.53 -6.93 -34.45
N SER A 43 8.32 -7.09 -34.99
CA SER A 43 7.28 -6.06 -34.95
C SER A 43 6.94 -5.69 -33.50
N ILE A 44 6.76 -6.70 -32.64
CA ILE A 44 6.43 -6.48 -31.22
C ILE A 44 7.56 -5.76 -30.49
N ALA A 45 8.82 -6.16 -30.72
CA ALA A 45 9.96 -5.52 -30.08
C ALA A 45 10.07 -4.04 -30.44
N ILE A 46 9.85 -3.69 -31.72
CA ILE A 46 9.86 -2.29 -32.18
C ILE A 46 8.75 -1.47 -31.52
N ILE A 47 7.55 -2.04 -31.37
CA ILE A 47 6.41 -1.37 -30.72
C ILE A 47 6.74 -1.07 -29.25
N ILE A 48 7.31 -2.02 -28.51
CA ILE A 48 7.68 -1.83 -27.09
C ILE A 48 8.72 -0.70 -26.95
N ILE A 49 9.74 -0.68 -27.81
CA ILE A 49 10.77 0.36 -27.80
C ILE A 49 10.16 1.73 -28.13
N ALA A 50 9.27 1.80 -29.13
CA ALA A 50 8.58 3.04 -29.50
C ALA A 50 7.75 3.60 -28.33
N ILE A 51 7.07 2.73 -27.57
CA ILE A 51 6.29 3.11 -26.39
C ILE A 51 7.20 3.67 -25.28
N MET A 52 8.33 3.02 -24.99
CA MET A 52 9.28 3.49 -23.97
C MET A 52 9.86 4.88 -24.31
N VAL A 53 10.20 5.11 -25.59
CA VAL A 53 10.69 6.41 -26.07
C VAL A 53 9.59 7.46 -26.00
N PHE A 54 8.36 7.12 -26.37
CA PHE A 54 7.21 8.02 -26.27
C PHE A 54 6.98 8.52 -24.83
N PHE A 55 7.03 7.62 -23.84
CA PHE A 55 6.93 8.02 -22.42
C PHE A 55 8.11 8.90 -21.96
N SER A 56 9.30 8.67 -22.50
CA SER A 56 10.48 9.49 -22.20
C SER A 56 10.38 10.90 -22.78
N ILE A 57 9.80 11.07 -23.98
CA ILE A 57 9.61 12.39 -24.62
C ILE A 57 8.53 13.21 -23.91
N ILE A 58 7.44 12.57 -23.47
CA ILE A 58 6.33 13.27 -22.80
C ILE A 58 6.76 13.78 -21.41
N GLY A 59 7.90 13.33 -20.88
CA GLY A 59 8.33 13.69 -19.53
C GLY A 59 7.27 13.23 -18.53
N PHE A 60 6.78 12.00 -18.71
CA PHE A 60 5.79 11.40 -17.81
C PHE A 60 6.48 11.19 -16.45
N ASP A 61 6.41 12.20 -15.60
CA ASP A 61 6.89 12.16 -14.23
C ASP A 61 5.97 11.19 -13.47
N LEU A 62 6.37 9.91 -13.44
CA LEU A 62 5.84 8.92 -12.48
C LEU A 62 6.33 9.21 -11.05
N THR A 63 7.03 10.32 -10.85
CA THR A 63 7.17 10.88 -9.52
C THR A 63 5.75 11.23 -9.06
N PRO A 64 5.29 10.70 -7.91
CA PRO A 64 4.03 11.17 -7.37
C PRO A 64 4.16 12.68 -7.20
N ILE A 65 3.30 13.43 -7.86
CA ILE A 65 3.16 14.86 -7.63
C ILE A 65 2.82 14.97 -6.14
N GLN A 66 3.81 15.30 -5.31
CA GLN A 66 3.55 15.86 -3.99
C GLN A 66 3.00 17.25 -4.25
N ASP A 67 1.74 17.28 -4.69
CA ASP A 67 0.92 18.43 -4.44
C ASP A 67 0.96 18.58 -2.93
N LYS A 68 1.60 19.65 -2.47
CA LYS A 68 1.26 20.25 -1.18
C LYS A 68 -0.21 20.68 -1.29
N GLN A 69 -1.11 19.69 -1.25
CA GLN A 69 -2.47 19.90 -0.86
C GLN A 69 -2.35 20.52 0.51
N LEU A 70 -2.75 21.79 0.57
CA LEU A 70 -2.81 22.55 1.81
C LEU A 70 -3.47 21.67 2.85
N GLU A 71 -2.82 21.61 4.01
CA GLU A 71 -3.29 21.08 5.26
C GLU A 71 -4.69 21.62 5.56
N LYS A 72 -5.70 20.97 4.99
CA LYS A 72 -6.99 20.86 5.63
C LYS A 72 -7.04 19.44 6.14
N VAL A 73 -6.79 19.34 7.43
CA VAL A 73 -7.23 18.23 8.29
C VAL A 73 -8.66 17.86 7.88
N VAL A 74 -8.77 16.89 6.98
CA VAL A 74 -9.97 16.14 6.67
C VAL A 74 -9.49 14.70 6.53
N ASP A 75 -9.34 14.11 7.71
CA ASP A 75 -9.68 12.72 7.96
C ASP A 75 -8.87 11.67 7.18
N ILE A 76 -7.71 11.36 7.77
CA ILE A 76 -7.05 10.04 7.72
C ILE A 76 -8.04 8.89 8.02
N GLU A 77 -9.22 9.21 8.55
CA GLU A 77 -10.37 8.33 8.66
C GLU A 77 -10.82 7.77 7.29
N ALA A 78 -10.74 8.44 6.14
CA ALA A 78 -11.42 7.92 4.93
C ALA A 78 -10.79 6.61 4.37
N PHE A 79 -9.47 6.52 4.26
CA PHE A 79 -8.82 5.32 3.72
C PHE A 79 -8.77 4.18 4.74
N ASP A 80 -8.46 4.50 5.99
CA ASP A 80 -8.48 3.54 7.09
C ASP A 80 -9.90 3.05 7.39
N ASN A 81 -10.93 3.90 7.34
CA ASN A 81 -12.31 3.44 7.47
C ASN A 81 -12.74 2.61 6.26
N ILE A 82 -12.30 2.86 5.02
CA ILE A 82 -12.71 2.00 3.89
C ILE A 82 -12.11 0.59 4.03
N ALA A 83 -10.82 0.47 4.35
CA ALA A 83 -10.17 -0.83 4.53
C ALA A 83 -10.69 -1.55 5.79
N SER A 84 -10.84 -0.83 6.89
CA SER A 84 -11.23 -1.40 8.17
C SER A 84 -12.73 -1.65 8.32
N THR A 85 -13.57 -0.80 7.73
CA THR A 85 -15.02 -1.03 7.62
C THR A 85 -15.31 -2.09 6.57
N GLY A 86 -14.50 -2.18 5.50
CA GLY A 86 -14.61 -3.25 4.51
C GLY A 86 -14.40 -4.63 5.13
N PHE A 87 -13.38 -4.79 5.97
CA PHE A 87 -13.17 -6.00 6.77
C PHE A 87 -14.39 -6.35 7.62
N CYS A 88 -14.94 -5.36 8.34
CA CYS A 88 -16.10 -5.57 9.21
C CYS A 88 -17.38 -5.92 8.44
N LYS A 89 -17.62 -5.25 7.30
CA LYS A 89 -18.78 -5.51 6.43
C LYS A 89 -18.75 -6.91 5.82
N ASN A 90 -17.57 -7.42 5.50
CA ASN A 90 -17.42 -8.78 4.96
C ASN A 90 -17.80 -9.89 5.94
N HIS A 91 -17.88 -9.57 7.23
CA HIS A 91 -18.27 -10.49 8.30
C HIS A 91 -19.58 -10.04 9.00
N GLU A 92 -20.33 -9.12 8.37
CA GLU A 92 -21.59 -8.62 8.90
C GLU A 92 -22.65 -9.75 8.91
N GLY A 93 -23.37 -9.89 10.03
CA GLY A 93 -24.38 -10.93 10.20
C GLY A 93 -23.88 -12.27 10.77
N ASP A 94 -22.57 -12.54 10.72
CA ASP A 94 -21.98 -13.75 11.30
C ASP A 94 -20.94 -13.41 12.39
N ARG A 95 -21.41 -13.44 13.63
CA ARG A 95 -20.58 -13.11 14.81
C ARG A 95 -19.47 -14.13 15.04
N LYS A 96 -19.66 -15.39 14.62
CA LYS A 96 -18.67 -16.45 14.87
C LYS A 96 -17.47 -16.26 13.95
N THR A 97 -17.72 -16.10 12.65
CA THR A 97 -16.64 -15.86 11.69
C THR A 97 -15.97 -14.52 11.90
N LEU A 98 -16.71 -13.48 12.30
CA LEU A 98 -16.13 -12.20 12.71
C LEU A 98 -15.16 -12.37 13.90
N GLN A 99 -15.55 -13.10 14.94
CA GLN A 99 -14.67 -13.37 16.08
C GLN A 99 -13.42 -14.14 15.69
N GLU A 100 -13.55 -15.15 14.83
CA GLU A 100 -12.40 -15.91 14.31
C GLU A 100 -11.44 -15.01 13.53
N SER A 101 -11.95 -14.13 12.66
CA SER A 101 -11.14 -13.17 11.91
C SER A 101 -10.48 -12.14 12.84
N CYS A 102 -11.23 -11.50 13.75
CA CYS A 102 -10.67 -10.57 14.72
C CYS A 102 -9.56 -11.23 15.57
N SER A 103 -9.75 -12.48 16.01
CA SER A 103 -8.79 -13.20 16.86
C SER A 103 -7.42 -13.44 16.23
N LYS A 104 -7.32 -13.35 14.90
CA LYS A 104 -6.09 -13.50 14.13
C LYS A 104 -5.34 -12.18 13.92
N LEU A 105 -5.94 -11.05 14.26
CA LEU A 105 -5.33 -9.74 14.07
C LEU A 105 -4.29 -9.44 15.15
N THR A 106 -3.21 -8.77 14.75
CA THR A 106 -2.26 -8.12 15.65
C THR A 106 -2.91 -6.92 16.34
N LYS A 107 -2.28 -6.40 17.40
CA LYS A 107 -2.78 -5.24 18.14
C LYS A 107 -3.08 -4.06 17.23
N ASP A 108 -2.12 -3.66 16.40
CA ASP A 108 -2.24 -2.49 15.52
C ASP A 108 -3.39 -2.65 14.52
N ASN A 109 -3.48 -3.81 13.87
CA ASN A 109 -4.58 -4.10 12.95
C ASN A 109 -5.93 -4.16 13.67
N CYS A 110 -5.96 -4.71 14.88
CA CYS A 110 -7.18 -4.81 15.67
C CYS A 110 -7.75 -3.44 16.02
N VAL A 111 -6.90 -2.54 16.53
CA VAL A 111 -7.32 -1.20 16.94
C VAL A 111 -7.62 -0.30 15.76
N SER A 112 -7.16 -0.61 14.55
CA SER A 112 -7.56 0.09 13.33
C SER A 112 -8.94 -0.32 12.81
N THR A 113 -9.60 -1.33 13.37
CA THR A 113 -10.94 -1.76 12.95
C THR A 113 -12.11 -1.11 13.68
N SER A 114 -13.27 -1.09 13.04
CA SER A 114 -14.53 -0.60 13.62
C SER A 114 -15.33 -1.67 14.37
N CYS A 115 -14.97 -2.95 14.24
CA CYS A 115 -15.71 -4.10 14.75
C CYS A 115 -14.86 -5.08 15.57
N CYS A 116 -13.59 -4.76 15.83
CA CYS A 116 -12.76 -5.49 16.75
C CYS A 116 -12.20 -4.58 17.85
N VAL A 117 -11.86 -5.21 18.97
CA VAL A 117 -11.40 -4.60 20.20
C VAL A 117 -10.24 -5.43 20.72
N TYR A 118 -9.12 -4.80 21.01
CA TYR A 118 -7.96 -5.47 21.59
C TYR A 118 -8.08 -5.46 23.11
N ALA A 119 -8.42 -6.59 23.72
CA ALA A 119 -8.74 -6.67 25.14
C ALA A 119 -7.76 -7.58 25.88
N LYS A 120 -7.49 -7.22 27.13
CA LYS A 120 -6.84 -8.12 28.09
C LYS A 120 -7.91 -8.78 28.95
N MET A 121 -8.05 -10.08 28.80
CA MET A 121 -8.96 -10.91 29.59
C MET A 121 -8.17 -12.05 30.21
N GLN A 122 -8.36 -12.30 31.51
CA GLN A 122 -7.70 -13.40 32.22
C GLN A 122 -6.16 -13.39 32.07
N GLY A 123 -5.55 -12.19 32.05
CA GLY A 123 -4.11 -12.04 31.87
C GLY A 123 -3.58 -12.24 30.46
N LYS A 124 -4.42 -12.60 29.48
CA LYS A 124 -4.05 -12.74 28.06
C LYS A 124 -4.59 -11.58 27.24
N GLU A 125 -3.72 -10.95 26.46
CA GLU A 125 -4.12 -9.94 25.48
C GLU A 125 -4.47 -10.62 24.16
N GLN A 126 -5.64 -10.30 23.61
CA GLN A 126 -6.08 -10.82 22.34
C GLN A 126 -7.10 -9.86 21.68
N CYS A 127 -7.18 -9.90 20.35
CA CYS A 127 -8.21 -9.20 19.62
C CYS A 127 -9.52 -9.99 19.64
N HIS A 128 -10.62 -9.30 19.93
CA HIS A 128 -11.96 -9.86 19.96
C HIS A 128 -12.89 -9.00 19.11
N SER A 129 -13.93 -9.59 18.54
CA SER A 129 -15.01 -8.82 17.94
C SER A 129 -15.70 -7.98 19.02
N GLY A 130 -16.06 -6.74 18.70
CA GLY A 130 -16.56 -5.76 19.66
C GLY A 130 -16.70 -4.37 19.08
N ASP A 131 -17.16 -3.44 19.90
CA ASP A 131 -17.30 -2.04 19.55
C ASP A 131 -16.78 -1.14 20.68
N GLN A 132 -17.12 0.15 20.65
CA GLN A 132 -16.74 1.13 21.69
C GLN A 132 -17.12 0.72 23.12
N HIS A 133 -18.16 -0.11 23.30
CA HIS A 133 -18.58 -0.63 24.61
C HIS A 133 -17.78 -1.88 25.06
N GLY A 134 -16.84 -2.31 24.22
CA GLY A 134 -15.93 -3.42 24.46
C GLY A 134 -16.26 -4.66 23.62
N PRO A 135 -15.61 -5.79 23.93
CA PRO A 135 -15.78 -7.06 23.23
C PRO A 135 -17.22 -7.58 23.30
N THR A 136 -17.72 -8.14 22.19
CA THR A 136 -19.05 -8.75 22.09
C THR A 136 -19.14 -10.06 22.89
N PHE A 137 -18.08 -10.87 22.84
CA PHE A 137 -18.01 -12.15 23.54
C PHE A 137 -17.38 -11.98 24.92
N ARG A 138 -18.13 -11.38 25.85
CA ARG A 138 -17.70 -11.26 27.25
C ARG A 138 -18.07 -12.47 28.08
N ARG A 139 -18.98 -13.34 27.64
CA ARG A 139 -19.49 -14.47 28.45
C ARG A 139 -18.84 -15.79 28.06
N ASN A 140 -18.42 -16.57 29.04
CA ASN A 140 -18.05 -17.96 28.83
C ASN A 140 -19.29 -18.84 28.56
N GLU A 141 -19.09 -20.12 28.21
CA GLU A 141 -20.17 -21.11 28.00
C GLU A 141 -21.11 -21.24 29.21
N ASN A 142 -20.66 -20.85 30.40
CA ASN A 142 -21.42 -20.87 31.65
C ASN A 142 -22.14 -19.54 31.97
N GLY A 143 -22.15 -18.58 31.03
CA GLY A 143 -22.84 -17.28 31.19
C GLY A 143 -22.13 -16.27 32.10
N LYS A 144 -20.95 -16.60 32.65
CA LYS A 144 -20.15 -15.67 33.47
C LYS A 144 -19.40 -14.71 32.56
N THR A 145 -19.57 -13.42 32.83
CA THR A 145 -18.83 -12.35 32.13
C THR A 145 -17.37 -12.40 32.58
N HIS A 146 -16.42 -12.50 31.64
CA HIS A 146 -15.01 -12.35 31.89
C HIS A 146 -14.74 -10.91 32.36
N ASP A 147 -13.97 -10.80 33.44
CA ASP A 147 -13.42 -9.51 33.85
C ASP A 147 -12.45 -9.03 32.77
N ILE A 148 -12.66 -7.78 32.34
CA ILE A 148 -11.83 -7.12 31.34
C ILE A 148 -10.96 -6.13 32.09
N ASP A 149 -9.65 -6.35 32.08
CA ASP A 149 -8.69 -5.48 32.77
C ASP A 149 -8.63 -4.11 32.05
N TYR A 150 -8.46 -4.16 30.73
CA TYR A 150 -8.55 -3.02 29.83
C TYR A 150 -8.80 -3.48 28.40
N TYR A 151 -9.22 -2.55 27.55
CA TYR A 151 -9.34 -2.78 26.12
C TYR A 151 -9.03 -1.54 25.29
N TYR A 152 -8.60 -1.75 24.06
CA TYR A 152 -8.35 -0.71 23.07
C TYR A 152 -9.35 -0.82 21.92
N PHE A 153 -10.01 0.29 21.61
CA PHE A 153 -10.89 0.43 20.45
C PHE A 153 -10.51 1.72 19.72
N ARG A 154 -10.15 1.63 18.43
CA ARG A 154 -9.74 2.81 17.64
C ARG A 154 -8.67 3.64 18.31
N HIS A 155 -7.61 2.96 18.77
CA HIS A 155 -6.48 3.53 19.52
C HIS A 155 -6.84 4.18 20.87
N LYS A 156 -8.12 4.17 21.27
CA LYS A 156 -8.57 4.66 22.58
C LYS A 156 -8.55 3.51 23.58
N CYS A 157 -7.92 3.72 24.72
CA CYS A 157 -7.86 2.77 25.82
C CYS A 157 -9.03 3.00 26.78
N TYR A 158 -9.66 1.91 27.24
CA TYR A 158 -10.75 1.91 28.21
C TYR A 158 -10.46 0.86 29.31
N GLY A 159 -10.77 1.18 30.57
CA GLY A 159 -10.55 0.31 31.73
C GLY A 159 -9.46 0.80 32.68
N ASP A 160 -9.18 0.02 33.71
CA ASP A 160 -8.34 0.43 34.84
C ASP A 160 -6.84 0.47 34.51
N GLY A 161 -6.43 -0.20 33.43
CA GLY A 161 -5.03 -0.24 32.95
C GLY A 161 -4.62 0.88 31.99
N CYS A 162 -5.48 1.85 31.73
CA CYS A 162 -5.21 2.93 30.79
C CYS A 162 -4.56 4.12 31.49
N SER A 163 -3.36 4.52 31.06
CA SER A 163 -2.72 5.75 31.51
C SER A 163 -3.63 6.94 31.19
N LYS A 164 -4.02 7.70 32.23
CA LYS A 164 -4.77 8.96 32.09
C LYS A 164 -3.96 10.03 31.39
#